data_AF-A0A928ZGZ1-F1
#
_entry.id   AF-A0A928ZGZ1-F1
#
_cell.length_a   1.000
_cell.length_b   1.000
_cell.length_c   1.000
_cell.angle_alpha   90.00
_cell.angle_beta   90.00
_cell.angle_gamma   90.00
#
_symmetry.space_group_name_H-M   'P 1'
#
loop_
_entity.id
_entity.type
_entity.pdbx_description
1 polymer ?
#
loop_
_entity_poly.entity_id
_entity_poly.type
_entity_poly.pdbx_seq_one_letter_code
_entity_poly.pdbx_strand_id
1 'polypeptide(L)'
;MLAMIFCAFCSWAIVILSILSVWLTLKKGTNHLKRLHEIPCHNCEYFTNDYRLKCTVNPIQACSEQAIGCMDFEPKTCNCNASQKGRRKFG
;
A
#
# COMPACT_ATOMS: atom_id res chain seq x y z
N MET A 1 -5.02 -19.48 -48.72
CA MET A 1 -5.25 -18.06 -48.40
C MET A 1 -6.02 -17.89 -47.07
N LEU A 2 -7.19 -18.51 -46.90
CA LEU A 2 -7.98 -18.42 -45.65
C LEU A 2 -7.22 -18.84 -44.37
N ALA A 3 -6.42 -19.91 -44.44
CA ALA A 3 -5.66 -20.39 -43.28
C ALA A 3 -4.58 -19.39 -42.78
N MET A 4 -3.93 -18.66 -43.70
CA MET A 4 -2.93 -17.65 -43.33
C MET A 4 -3.58 -16.45 -42.64
N ILE A 5 -4.74 -16.03 -43.13
CA ILE A 5 -5.53 -14.94 -42.56
C ILE A 5 -5.97 -15.33 -41.14
N PHE A 6 -6.50 -16.54 -40.95
CA PHE A 6 -6.91 -17.03 -39.64
C PHE A 6 -5.74 -17.07 -38.63
N CYS A 7 -4.57 -17.57 -39.05
CA CYS A 7 -3.39 -17.63 -38.19
C CYS A 7 -2.89 -16.23 -37.76
N ALA A 8 -2.94 -15.25 -38.66
CA ALA A 8 -2.59 -13.88 -38.35
C ALA A 8 -3.51 -13.29 -37.28
N PHE A 9 -4.84 -13.49 -37.40
CA PHE A 9 -5.80 -13.02 -36.39
C PHE A 9 -5.61 -13.70 -35.03
N CYS A 10 -5.39 -15.02 -35.00
CA CYS A 10 -5.11 -15.73 -33.75
C CYS A 10 -3.85 -15.21 -33.06
N SER A 11 -2.78 -14.99 -33.82
CA SER A 11 -1.52 -14.47 -33.28
C SER A 11 -1.70 -13.09 -32.65
N TRP A 12 -2.39 -12.19 -33.36
CA TRP A 12 -2.72 -10.86 -32.83
C TRP A 12 -3.62 -10.92 -31.59
N ALA A 13 -4.62 -11.80 -31.59
CA ALA A 13 -5.50 -11.98 -30.43
C ALA A 13 -4.70 -12.42 -29.19
N ILE A 14 -3.77 -13.37 -29.34
CA ILE A 14 -2.91 -13.84 -28.24
C ILE A 14 -2.02 -12.71 -27.73
N VAL A 15 -1.41 -11.92 -28.63
CA VAL A 15 -0.57 -10.78 -28.25
C VAL A 15 -1.38 -9.73 -27.49
N ILE A 16 -2.56 -9.37 -28.00
CA ILE A 16 -3.46 -8.40 -27.35
C ILE A 16 -3.89 -8.90 -25.98
N LEU A 17 -4.35 -10.15 -25.86
CA LEU A 17 -4.75 -10.75 -24.59
C LEU A 17 -3.59 -10.76 -23.57
N SER A 18 -2.38 -11.06 -24.02
CA SER A 18 -1.18 -11.07 -23.18
C SER A 18 -0.88 -9.66 -22.65
N ILE A 19 -0.90 -8.65 -23.52
CA ILE A 19 -0.67 -7.25 -23.14
C ILE A 19 -1.75 -6.78 -22.14
N LEU A 20 -3.03 -7.07 -22.42
CA LEU A 20 -4.13 -6.71 -21.53
C LEU A 20 -3.98 -7.37 -20.15
N SER A 21 -3.57 -8.63 -20.09
CA SER A 21 -3.38 -9.36 -18.83
C SER A 21 -2.26 -8.75 -17.98
N VAL A 22 -1.15 -8.38 -18.61
CA VAL A 22 -0.03 -7.67 -17.95
C VAL A 22 -0.50 -6.30 -17.45
N TRP A 23 -1.21 -5.53 -18.27
CA TRP A 23 -1.74 -4.23 -17.90
C TRP A 23 -2.73 -4.29 -16.73
N LEU A 24 -3.64 -5.27 -16.73
CA LEU A 24 -4.58 -5.48 -15.64
C LEU A 24 -3.86 -5.82 -14.33
N THR A 25 -2.82 -6.65 -14.40
CA THR A 25 -2.00 -7.03 -13.24
C THR A 25 -1.22 -5.83 -12.70
N LEU A 26 -0.59 -5.05 -13.58
CA LEU A 26 0.10 -3.81 -13.22
C LEU A 26 -0.88 -2.80 -12.60
N LYS A 27 -2.06 -2.60 -13.19
CA LYS A 27 -3.08 -1.69 -12.68
C LYS A 27 -3.56 -2.11 -11.28
N LYS A 28 -3.77 -3.42 -11.05
CA LYS A 28 -4.07 -3.96 -9.72
C LYS A 28 -2.93 -3.69 -8.72
N GLY A 29 -1.69 -3.94 -9.12
CA GLY A 29 -0.51 -3.62 -8.31
C GLY A 29 -0.38 -2.14 -7.97
N THR A 30 -0.64 -1.24 -8.93
CA THR A 30 -0.61 0.21 -8.68
C THR A 30 -1.72 0.67 -7.76
N ASN A 31 -2.91 0.09 -7.83
CA ASN A 31 -3.99 0.37 -6.89
C ASN A 31 -3.61 -0.11 -5.48
N HIS A 32 -2.96 -1.27 -5.37
CA HIS A 32 -2.47 -1.78 -4.09
C HIS A 32 -1.35 -0.89 -3.50
N LEU A 33 -0.46 -0.36 -4.35
CA LEU A 33 0.55 0.62 -3.93
C LEU A 33 -0.07 1.97 -3.54
N LYS A 34 -1.08 2.43 -4.27
CA LYS A 34 -1.85 3.63 -3.91
C LYS A 34 -2.55 3.46 -2.55
N ARG A 35 -3.17 2.29 -2.32
CA ARG A 35 -3.78 1.95 -1.03
C ARG A 35 -2.76 1.96 0.11
N LEU A 36 -1.54 1.50 -0.14
CA LEU A 36 -0.46 1.54 0.84
C LEU A 36 0.03 2.98 1.13
N HIS A 37 0.08 3.85 0.12
CA HIS A 37 0.44 5.26 0.28
C HIS A 37 -0.69 6.10 0.92
N GLU A 38 -1.95 5.65 0.82
CA GLU A 38 -3.10 6.28 1.46
C GLU A 38 -3.16 6.03 2.98
N ILE A 39 -2.32 5.15 3.53
CA ILE A 39 -2.34 4.82 4.96
C ILE A 39 -1.67 5.95 5.75
N PRO A 40 -2.42 6.70 6.58
CA PRO A 40 -1.89 7.88 7.26
C PRO A 40 -1.02 7.54 8.48
N CYS A 41 -0.85 6.26 8.84
CA CYS A 41 -0.16 5.82 10.05
C CYS A 41 1.25 6.42 10.21
N HIS A 42 2.02 6.59 9.13
CA HIS A 42 3.38 7.14 9.24
C HIS A 42 3.39 8.58 9.77
N ASN A 43 2.31 9.33 9.52
CA ASN A 43 2.16 10.72 9.95
C ASN A 43 1.38 10.87 11.28
N CYS A 44 1.08 9.76 11.96
CA CYS A 44 0.35 9.76 13.24
C CYS A 44 1.30 9.83 14.44
N GLU A 45 0.96 10.59 15.48
CA GLU A 45 1.77 10.73 16.70
C GLU A 45 2.00 9.39 17.42
N TYR A 46 0.99 8.52 17.43
CA TYR A 46 1.01 7.22 18.12
C TYR A 46 1.79 6.11 17.37
N PHE A 47 2.40 6.44 16.22
CA PHE A 47 3.14 5.49 15.40
C PHE A 47 4.58 5.31 15.90
N THR A 48 4.89 4.13 16.42
CA THR A 48 6.19 3.80 17.03
C THR A 48 7.15 3.09 16.07
N ASN A 49 6.70 2.70 14.87
CA ASN A 49 7.50 1.98 13.86
C ASN A 49 8.17 0.68 14.35
N ASP A 50 7.72 0.12 15.49
CA ASP A 50 8.20 -1.14 16.01
C ASP A 50 7.40 -2.31 15.44
N TYR A 51 8.07 -3.40 15.05
CA TYR A 51 7.41 -4.56 14.44
C TYR A 51 6.36 -5.20 15.35
N ARG A 52 6.65 -5.22 16.66
CA ARG A 52 5.80 -5.78 17.73
C ARG A 52 4.65 -4.85 18.13
N LEU A 53 4.85 -3.54 18.02
CA LEU A 53 3.89 -2.52 18.42
C LEU A 53 3.96 -1.39 17.39
N LYS A 54 3.17 -1.50 16.32
CA LYS A 54 3.18 -0.53 15.21
C LYS A 54 2.51 0.80 15.61
N CYS A 55 1.44 0.71 16.39
CA CYS A 55 0.67 1.82 16.97
C CYS A 55 0.36 1.50 18.43
N THR A 56 0.38 2.51 19.30
CA THR A 56 0.07 2.32 20.73
C THR A 56 -1.41 2.18 21.03
N VAL A 57 -2.30 2.72 20.18
CA VAL A 57 -3.76 2.64 20.34
C VAL A 57 -4.31 1.35 19.73
N ASN A 58 -3.99 1.11 18.46
CA ASN A 58 -4.50 -0.01 17.68
C ASN A 58 -3.36 -0.80 17.01
N PRO A 59 -2.61 -1.64 17.75
CA PRO A 59 -1.44 -2.34 17.22
C PRO A 59 -1.74 -3.38 16.14
N ILE A 60 -2.96 -3.94 16.11
CA ILE A 60 -3.38 -4.99 15.16
C ILE A 60 -3.73 -4.39 13.79
N GLN A 61 -4.37 -3.22 13.77
CA GLN A 61 -4.93 -2.61 12.56
C GLN A 61 -3.97 -1.62 11.89
N ALA A 62 -2.90 -1.21 12.57
CA ALA A 62 -1.91 -0.27 12.06
C ALA A 62 -1.21 -0.76 10.78
N CYS A 63 -0.93 0.17 9.86
CA CYS A 63 -0.28 -0.09 8.57
C CYS A 63 -1.05 -1.06 7.65
N SER A 64 -2.36 -1.18 7.83
CA SER A 64 -3.26 -1.95 6.96
C SER A 64 -4.29 -1.05 6.29
N GLU A 65 -5.02 -1.57 5.31
CA GLU A 65 -6.11 -0.85 4.64
C GLU A 65 -7.24 -0.42 5.61
N GLN A 66 -7.37 -1.09 6.76
CA GLN A 66 -8.33 -0.73 7.82
C GLN A 66 -7.95 0.57 8.55
N ALA A 67 -6.69 1.00 8.45
CA ALA A 67 -6.23 2.25 9.03
C ALA A 67 -6.49 3.47 8.14
N ILE A 68 -7.02 3.26 6.92
CA ILE A 68 -7.48 4.35 6.05
C ILE A 68 -8.74 4.95 6.69
N GLY A 69 -8.61 6.16 7.25
CA GLY A 69 -9.69 6.82 8.00
C GLY A 69 -9.77 6.43 9.49
N CYS A 70 -8.64 6.01 10.08
CA CYS A 70 -8.55 5.75 11.52
C CYS A 70 -9.10 6.94 12.34
N MET A 71 -10.07 6.66 13.23
CA MET A 71 -10.71 7.66 14.10
C MET A 71 -9.75 8.27 15.11
N ASP A 72 -8.74 7.51 15.54
CA ASP A 72 -7.71 7.92 16.51
C ASP A 72 -6.51 8.59 15.82
N PHE A 73 -6.64 8.98 14.56
CA PHE A 73 -5.56 9.61 13.81
C PHE A 73 -5.28 11.02 14.34
N GLU A 74 -4.11 11.19 14.93
CA GLU A 74 -3.61 12.48 15.38
C GLU A 74 -2.35 12.86 14.59
N PRO A 75 -2.35 13.95 13.80
CA PRO A 75 -1.22 14.32 12.98
C PRO A 75 -0.02 14.71 13.86
N LYS A 76 1.19 14.30 13.44
CA LYS A 76 2.45 14.75 14.06
C LYS A 76 2.57 16.26 13.93
N THR A 77 2.18 17.01 14.96
CA THR A 77 2.42 18.45 15.01
C THR A 77 3.90 18.72 15.26
N CYS A 78 4.44 19.76 14.62
CA CYS A 78 5.85 20.15 14.77
C CYS A 78 6.17 20.81 16.14
N ASN A 79 5.19 20.93 17.03
CA ASN A 79 5.43 21.44 18.38
C ASN A 79 5.62 20.29 19.39
N CYS A 80 6.89 20.11 19.77
CA CYS A 80 7.34 19.56 21.04
C CYS A 80 7.08 18.06 21.33
N ASN A 81 7.71 17.16 20.57
CA ASN A 81 7.90 15.77 21.01
C ASN A 81 8.96 15.65 22.14
N ALA A 82 8.65 16.15 23.33
CA ALA A 82 9.47 15.93 24.54
C ALA A 82 9.28 14.51 25.13
N SER A 83 8.18 13.81 24.81
CA SER A 83 7.81 12.56 25.49
C SER A 83 8.20 11.26 24.76
N GLN A 84 8.53 11.27 23.46
CA GLN A 84 8.94 10.03 22.77
C GLN A 84 10.43 9.67 22.93
N LYS A 85 11.26 10.58 23.48
CA LYS A 85 12.70 10.34 23.64
C LYS A 85 13.03 9.32 24.74
N GLY A 86 12.05 8.93 25.57
CA GLY A 86 12.25 8.07 26.73
C GLY A 86 12.33 6.56 26.48
N ARG A 87 11.88 6.03 25.32
CA ARG A 87 11.85 4.57 25.08
C ARG A 87 12.91 4.00 24.14
N ARG A 88 13.72 4.80 23.44
CA ARG A 88 14.82 4.29 22.59
C ARG A 88 16.11 3.94 23.36
N LYS A 89 16.01 3.70 24.67
CA LYS A 89 17.17 3.45 25.57
C LYS A 89 17.17 2.05 26.19
N PHE A 90 16.45 1.09 25.62
CA PHE A 90 16.61 -0.31 26.02
C PHE A 90 16.75 -1.21 24.78
N GLY A 91 17.98 -1.63 24.53
CA GLY A 91 18.46 -2.35 23.36
C GLY A 91 19.92 -2.02 23.17
#